data_AF-A0AAV1IIL8-F1
#
_entry.id   AF-A0AAV1IIL8-F1
#
_cell.length_a   1.000
_cell.length_b   1.000
_cell.length_c   1.000
_cell.angle_alpha   90.00
_cell.angle_beta   90.00
_cell.angle_gamma   90.00
#
_symmetry.space_group_name_H-M   'P 1'
#
loop_
_entity.id
_entity.type
_entity.pdbx_description
1 polymer ?
#
loop_
_entity_poly.entity_id
_entity_poly.type
_entity_poly.pdbx_seq_one_letter_code
_entity_poly.pdbx_strand_id
1 'polypeptide(L)' 'MLGRHIHPNLSLPAIFNGAMHGTLCPELPADAPPAWSALMNACCSYQPADRPSFSDAAEHLERIVASLTAAEAESQRVTV' A
#
# COMPACT_ATOMS: atom_id res chain seq x y z
N MET A 1 14.40 8.53 1.07
CA MET A 1 13.51 9.62 1.51
C MET A 1 12.14 9.03 1.79
N LEU A 2 11.73 8.97 3.05
CA LEU A 2 10.34 8.70 3.44
C LEU A 2 9.56 10.03 3.38
N GLY A 3 8.29 9.99 2.95
CA GLY A 3 7.34 11.10 3.17
C GLY A 3 7.24 12.16 2.07
N ARG A 4 6.75 11.80 0.86
CA ARG A 4 6.15 12.80 -0.04
C ARG A 4 4.80 13.23 0.52
N HIS A 5 4.47 14.52 0.43
CA HIS A 5 3.14 15.02 0.79
C HIS A 5 2.10 14.37 -0.12
N ILE A 6 1.15 13.66 0.48
CA ILE A 6 0.04 13.02 -0.25
C ILE A 6 -0.89 14.12 -0.76
N HIS A 7 -1.20 14.11 -2.05
CA HIS A 7 -2.02 15.13 -2.74
C HIS A 7 -1.51 16.59 -2.56
N PRO A 8 -0.26 16.91 -2.97
CA PRO A 8 0.36 18.21 -2.70
C PRO A 8 -0.34 19.42 -3.33
N ASN A 9 -1.19 19.19 -4.33
CA ASN A 9 -1.85 20.25 -5.10
C ASN A 9 -3.36 20.33 -4.83
N LEU A 10 -3.88 19.59 -3.84
CA LEU A 10 -5.31 19.58 -3.52
C LEU A 10 -5.58 20.31 -2.21
N SER A 11 -6.65 21.11 -2.20
CA SER A 11 -7.19 21.68 -0.98
C SER A 11 -7.87 20.60 -0.12
N LEU A 12 -7.96 20.81 1.20
CA LEU A 12 -8.66 19.87 2.09
C LEU A 12 -10.11 19.56 1.65
N PRO A 13 -10.93 20.54 1.20
CA PRO A 13 -12.24 20.24 0.65
C PRO A 13 -12.21 19.33 -0.59
N ALA A 14 -11.22 19.51 -1.48
CA ALA A 14 -11.06 18.66 -2.65
C ALA A 14 -10.66 17.23 -2.25
N ILE A 15 -9.78 17.08 -1.26
CA ILE A 15 -9.38 15.78 -0.71
C ILE A 15 -10.58 15.07 -0.09
N PHE A 16 -11.34 15.77 0.76
CA PHE A 16 -12.54 15.22 1.40
C PHE A 16 -13.56 14.77 0.36
N ASN A 17 -13.85 15.63 -0.63
CA ASN A 17 -14.78 15.30 -1.70
C ASN A 17 -14.31 14.08 -2.49
N GLY A 18 -13.03 14.01 -2.87
CA GLY A 18 -12.50 12.88 -3.60
C GLY A 18 -12.57 11.56 -2.84
N ALA A 19 -12.20 11.56 -1.56
CA ALA A 19 -12.26 10.39 -0.70
C ALA A 19 -13.70 9.90 -0.49
N MET A 20 -14.64 10.82 -0.24
CA MET A 20 -16.06 10.49 -0.05
C MET A 20 -16.72 9.91 -1.31
N HIS A 21 -16.25 10.28 -2.50
CA HIS A 21 -16.77 9.76 -3.77
C HIS A 21 -15.93 8.61 -4.34
N GLY A 22 -14.89 8.15 -3.63
CA GLY A 22 -14.02 7.06 -4.09
C GLY A 22 -13.18 7.41 -5.31
N THR A 23 -13.05 8.69 -5.65
CA THR A 23 -12.26 9.17 -6.78
C THR A 23 -10.85 9.55 -6.38
N LEU A 24 -10.52 9.48 -5.08
CA LEU A 24 -9.22 9.83 -4.55
C LEU A 24 -8.70 8.76 -3.59
N CYS A 25 -7.64 8.08 -4.02
CA CYS A 25 -6.72 7.28 -3.21
C CYS A 25 -5.30 7.74 -3.57
N PRO A 26 -4.30 7.60 -2.68
CA PRO A 26 -2.92 7.91 -3.02
C PRO A 26 -2.46 7.14 -4.26
N GLU A 27 -1.80 7.85 -5.18
CA GLU A 27 -1.17 7.20 -6.32
C GLU A 27 -0.04 6.30 -5.84
N LEU A 28 -0.07 5.05 -6.28
CA LEU A 28 1.01 4.10 -6.04
C LEU A 28 2.19 4.42 -6.95
N PRO A 29 3.43 4.36 -6.44
CA PRO A 29 4.59 4.51 -7.30
C PRO A 29 4.67 3.32 -8.27
N ALA A 30 5.11 3.57 -9.50
CA ALA A 30 5.08 2.57 -10.58
C ALA A 30 5.96 1.34 -10.32
N ASP A 31 6.94 1.47 -9.42
CA ASP A 31 7.86 0.42 -8.97
C ASP A 31 7.41 -0.27 -7.68
N ALA A 32 6.20 0.05 -7.17
CA ALA A 32 5.65 -0.62 -6.00
C ALA A 32 5.51 -2.14 -6.24
N PRO A 33 6.08 -3.01 -5.39
CA PRO A 33 5.97 -4.44 -5.59
C PRO A 33 4.50 -4.89 -5.57
N PRO A 34 4.12 -5.91 -6.36
CA PRO A 34 2.71 -6.29 -6.53
C PRO A 34 1.95 -6.55 -5.22
N ALA A 35 2.60 -7.15 -4.23
CA ALA A 35 1.99 -7.44 -2.92
C ALA A 35 1.67 -6.16 -2.14
N TRP A 36 2.57 -5.16 -2.18
CA TRP A 36 2.34 -3.85 -1.58
C TRP A 36 1.19 -3.11 -2.27
N SER A 37 1.18 -3.13 -3.61
CA SER A 37 0.13 -2.50 -4.41
C SER A 37 -1.24 -3.14 -4.17
N ALA A 38 -1.30 -4.47 -4.06
CA ALA A 38 -2.54 -5.20 -3.76
C ALA A 38 -3.12 -4.79 -2.40
N LEU A 39 -2.30 -4.76 -1.35
CA LEU A 39 -2.74 -4.35 -0.01
C LEU A 39 -3.20 -2.89 0.02
N MET A 40 -2.42 -1.96 -0.56
CA MET A 40 -2.77 -0.54 -0.57
C MET A 40 -4.09 -0.28 -1.33
N ASN A 41 -4.30 -0.93 -2.47
CA ASN A 41 -5.54 -0.83 -3.22
C ASN A 41 -6.74 -1.36 -2.42
N ALA A 42 -6.59 -2.51 -1.73
CA ALA A 42 -7.65 -3.07 -0.90
C ALA A 42 -8.02 -2.16 0.29
N CYS A 43 -7.02 -1.53 0.93
CA CYS A 43 -7.27 -0.54 1.98
C CYS A 43 -8.01 0.72 1.46
N CYS A 44 -7.83 1.04 0.19
CA CYS A 44 -8.46 2.17 -0.50
C CYS A 44 -9.80 1.84 -1.16
N SER A 45 -10.36 0.64 -0.97
CA SER A 45 -11.65 0.27 -1.56
C SER A 45 -12.73 1.32 -1.27
N TYR A 46 -13.44 1.75 -2.31
CA TYR A 46 -14.51 2.75 -2.18
C TYR A 46 -15.60 2.26 -1.22
N GLN A 47 -16.03 1.02 -1.40
CA GLN A 47 -16.97 0.37 -0.49
C GLN A 47 -16.26 0.02 0.83
N PRO A 48 -16.74 0.52 1.99
CA PRO A 48 -16.12 0.21 3.28
C PRO A 48 -16.11 -1.29 3.60
N ALA A 49 -17.10 -2.04 3.13
CA ALA A 49 -17.21 -3.48 3.34
C ALA A 49 -16.15 -4.31 2.59
N ASP A 50 -15.59 -3.76 1.50
CA ASP A 50 -14.55 -4.41 0.70
C ASP A 50 -13.14 -4.14 1.24
N ARG A 51 -13.03 -3.38 2.33
CA ARG A 51 -11.75 -3.10 2.98
C ARG A 51 -11.38 -4.27 3.89
N PRO A 52 -10.09 -4.65 3.94
CA PRO A 52 -9.63 -5.68 4.85
C PRO A 52 -9.88 -5.25 6.31
N SER A 53 -10.14 -6.22 7.18
CA SER A 53 -10.07 -5.96 8.60
C SER A 53 -8.63 -5.64 9.00
N PHE A 54 -8.44 -5.08 10.19
CA PHE A 54 -7.10 -4.84 10.72
C PHE A 54 -6.27 -6.14 10.78
N SER A 55 -6.89 -7.24 11.20
CA SER A 55 -6.24 -8.55 11.28
C SER A 55 -5.81 -9.06 9.90
N ASP A 56 -6.67 -8.94 8.89
CA ASP A 56 -6.32 -9.36 7.52
C ASP A 56 -5.18 -8.52 6.94
N ALA A 57 -5.19 -7.21 7.21
CA ALA A 57 -4.13 -6.30 6.79
C ALA A 57 -2.80 -6.63 7.47
N ALA A 58 -2.82 -6.90 8.78
CA ALA A 58 -1.64 -7.30 9.55
C ALA A 58 -1.05 -8.62 9.02
N GLU A 59 -1.88 -9.63 8.79
CA GLU A 59 -1.44 -10.92 8.25
C GLU A 59 -0.83 -10.77 6.84
N HIS A 60 -1.40 -9.92 6.00
CA HIS A 60 -0.84 -9.62 4.69
C HIS A 60 0.54 -8.94 4.81
N LEU A 61 0.68 -7.95 5.70
CA LEU A 61 1.97 -7.29 5.96
C LEU A 61 3.03 -8.28 6.43
N GLU A 62 2.68 -9.19 7.35
CA GLU A 62 3.58 -10.23 7.82
C GLU A 62 4.06 -11.14 6.68
N ARG A 63 3.15 -11.54 5.77
CA ARG A 63 3.50 -12.31 4.58
C ARG A 63 4.46 -11.54 3.64
N ILE A 64 4.25 -10.24 3.47
CA ILE A 64 5.14 -9.40 2.66
C ILE A 64 6.54 -9.36 3.30
N VAL A 65 6.62 -9.08 4.60
CA VAL A 65 7.90 -9.02 5.32
C VAL A 65 8.63 -10.36 5.27
N ALA A 66 7.93 -11.48 5.47
CA ALA A 66 8.51 -12.81 5.38
C ALA A 66 9.09 -13.11 3.97
N SER A 67 8.43 -12.62 2.91
CA SER A 67 8.96 -12.77 1.55
C SER A 67 10.23 -11.97 1.29
N LEU A 68 10.33 -10.76 1.87
CA LEU A 68 11.50 -9.90 1.74
C LEU A 68 12.72 -10.51 2.44
N THR A 69 12.54 -11.02 3.66
CA THR A 69 13.63 -11.66 4.42
C THR A 69 14.11 -12.95 3.75
N ALA A 70 13.21 -13.72 3.16
CA ALA A 70 13.57 -14.92 2.39
C ALA A 70 14.37 -14.57 1.12
N ALA A 71 13.97 -13.51 0.40
CA ALA A 71 14.69 -13.04 -0.78
C ALA A 71 16.10 -12.53 -0.45
N GLU A 72 16.26 -11.82 0.67
CA GLU A 72 17.56 -11.37 1.16
C GLU A 72 18.48 -12.55 1.50
N ALA A 73 17.95 -13.56 2.19
CA ALA A 73 18.70 -14.76 2.57
C ALA A 73 19.18 -15.58 1.36
N GLU A 74 18.38 -15.66 0.29
CA GLU A 74 18.75 -16.37 -0.94
C GLU A 74 19.81 -15.59 -1.74
N SER A 75 19.70 -14.26 -1.81
CA SER A 75 20.70 -13.40 -2.47
C SER A 75 22.09 -13.53 -1.81
N GLN A 76 22.12 -13.71 -0.49
CA GLN A 76 23.37 -13.96 0.25
C GLN A 76 23.97 -15.35 0.02
N ARG A 77 23.16 -16.38 -0.32
CA ARG A 77 23.68 -17.73 -0.62
C ARG A 77 24.43 -17.84 -1.94
N VAL A 78 24.12 -16.97 -2.92
CA VAL A 78 24.72 -17.02 -4.26
C VAL A 78 26.07 -16.31 -4.33
N THR A 79 26.46 -15.58 -3.27
CA THR A 79 27.70 -14.79 -3.22
C THR A 79 28.85 -15.50 -2.46
N VAL A 80 28.73 -16.81 -2.17
CA VAL A 80 29.75 -17.62 -1.48
C VAL A 80 30.24 -18.76 -2.35
#